data_AF-A0A536TVF2-F1
#
_entry.id   AF-A0A536TVF2-F1
#
_cell.length_a   1.000
_cell.length_b   1.000
_cell.length_c   1.000
_cell.angle_alpha   90.00
_cell.angle_beta   90.00
_cell.angle_gamma   90.00
#
_symmetry.space_group_name_H-M   'P 1'
#
loop_
_entity.id
_entity.type
_entity.pdbx_description
1 polymer ?
#
loop_
_entity_poly.entity_id
_entity_poly.type
_entity_poly.pdbx_seq_one_letter_code
_entity_poly.pdbx_strand_id
1 'polypeptide(L)'
;FDGSFSINHPDLIIDFGHRGNKVTVDASKALIAGYYQSAIKRSLLVGCSNGGRSTMIHAQRYPDDFDGYVVGAPAYAWPGMLGLDFHHSNLAWFSKAGSWLSPAKVKLLSDAVLAACDANDGLADAVIDDPRKCSFDVRTLQCRGADSDSCLTLPQIAAVQLYSSDLKNSYGDTVSPHWLLNGDEVAGLTVWKLGANPPPIAANGRPEPLVPTIASPNTAQAFSFFFEYMTRIGIGETSTWIRISTISRRLTA
;
A
#
# COMPACT_ATOMS: atom_id res chain seq x y z
N PHE A 1 -7.05 8.87 6.04
CA PHE A 1 -8.03 9.09 4.95
C PHE A 1 -9.30 8.35 5.34
N ASP A 2 -10.35 9.08 5.71
CA ASP A 2 -11.58 8.53 6.28
C ASP A 2 -12.67 8.25 5.22
N GLY A 3 -12.42 8.64 3.97
CA GLY A 3 -13.31 8.43 2.84
C GLY A 3 -14.59 9.29 2.87
N SER A 4 -14.78 10.17 3.86
CA SER A 4 -16.04 10.87 4.10
C SER A 4 -16.47 11.77 2.93
N PHE A 5 -15.50 12.31 2.19
CA PHE A 5 -15.73 13.14 0.99
C PHE A 5 -16.51 12.42 -0.13
N SER A 6 -16.56 11.08 -0.15
CA SER A 6 -17.22 10.32 -1.22
C SER A 6 -18.73 10.17 -1.02
N ILE A 7 -19.22 10.34 0.21
CA ILE A 7 -20.59 10.03 0.59
C ILE A 7 -21.53 10.97 -0.16
N ASN A 8 -22.37 10.41 -1.06
CA ASN A 8 -23.31 11.17 -1.90
C ASN A 8 -22.66 12.22 -2.83
N HIS A 9 -21.35 12.11 -3.08
CA HIS A 9 -20.58 13.07 -3.88
C HIS A 9 -19.78 12.39 -5.00
N PRO A 10 -20.46 11.82 -6.03
CA PRO A 10 -19.79 11.11 -7.13
C PRO A 10 -18.83 12.00 -7.92
N ASP A 11 -19.10 13.31 -7.98
CA ASP A 11 -18.22 14.32 -8.55
C ASP A 11 -16.87 14.39 -7.83
N LEU A 12 -16.86 14.34 -6.50
CA LEU A 12 -15.61 14.35 -5.73
C LEU A 12 -14.84 13.02 -5.87
N ILE A 13 -15.54 11.90 -6.10
CA ILE A 13 -14.91 10.62 -6.45
C ILE A 13 -14.21 10.72 -7.82
N ILE A 14 -14.84 11.37 -8.81
CA ILE A 14 -14.24 11.62 -10.12
C ILE A 14 -13.01 12.53 -9.98
N ASP A 15 -13.08 13.56 -9.14
CA ASP A 15 -11.96 14.48 -8.89
C ASP A 15 -10.78 13.76 -8.24
N PHE A 16 -11.02 12.98 -7.18
CA PHE A 16 -9.99 12.13 -6.57
C PHE A 16 -9.45 11.11 -7.59
N GLY A 17 -10.34 10.53 -8.37
CA GLY A 17 -10.04 9.49 -9.33
C GLY A 17 -9.05 9.94 -10.39
N HIS A 18 -9.36 11.03 -11.10
CA HIS A 18 -8.54 11.51 -12.22
C HIS A 18 -8.71 13.01 -12.54
N ARG A 19 -9.92 13.56 -12.39
CA ARG A 19 -10.26 14.88 -12.94
C ARG A 19 -9.57 16.03 -12.20
N GLY A 20 -9.39 15.91 -10.88
CA GLY A 20 -8.75 16.95 -10.08
C GLY A 20 -7.34 17.25 -10.60
N ASN A 21 -6.53 16.22 -10.78
CA ASN A 21 -5.18 16.37 -11.35
C ASN A 21 -5.20 16.94 -12.77
N LYS A 22 -6.14 16.51 -13.62
CA LYS A 22 -6.26 17.03 -14.99
C LYS A 22 -6.53 18.53 -15.03
N VAL A 23 -7.51 19.00 -14.26
CA VAL A 23 -7.86 20.42 -14.20
C VAL A 23 -6.69 21.24 -13.67
N THR A 24 -5.98 20.73 -12.66
CA THR A 24 -4.75 21.38 -12.15
C THR A 24 -3.69 21.50 -13.23
N VAL A 25 -3.46 20.46 -14.02
CA VAL A 25 -2.46 20.47 -15.11
C VAL A 25 -2.82 21.48 -16.19
N ASP A 26 -4.07 21.48 -16.65
CA ASP A 26 -4.56 22.41 -17.67
C ASP A 26 -4.42 23.87 -17.23
N ALA A 27 -4.87 24.17 -16.01
CA ALA A 27 -4.75 25.50 -15.43
C ALA A 27 -3.27 25.91 -15.29
N SER A 28 -2.42 25.00 -14.80
CA SER A 28 -0.98 25.28 -14.61
C SER A 28 -0.29 25.61 -15.94
N LYS A 29 -0.56 24.82 -16.99
CA LYS A 29 0.02 25.06 -18.31
C LYS A 29 -0.44 26.40 -18.91
N ALA A 30 -1.71 26.74 -18.76
CA ALA A 30 -2.25 28.03 -19.21
C ALA A 30 -1.61 29.21 -18.47
N LEU A 31 -1.48 29.11 -17.13
CA LEU A 31 -0.84 30.13 -16.31
C LEU A 31 0.64 30.31 -16.65
N ILE A 32 1.38 29.21 -16.85
CA ILE A 32 2.79 29.25 -17.25
C ILE A 32 2.94 29.92 -18.62
N ALA A 33 2.11 29.56 -19.60
CA ALA A 33 2.14 30.18 -20.93
C ALA A 33 1.84 31.68 -20.88
N GLY A 34 0.83 32.08 -20.10
CA GLY A 34 0.47 33.49 -19.93
C GLY A 34 1.52 34.30 -19.15
N TYR A 35 2.17 33.70 -18.15
CA TYR A 35 3.18 34.40 -17.34
C TYR A 35 4.51 34.55 -18.09
N TYR A 36 5.01 33.46 -18.68
CA TYR A 36 6.30 33.46 -19.37
C TYR A 36 6.22 33.87 -20.83
N GLN A 37 5.01 34.10 -21.37
CA GLN A 37 4.78 34.42 -22.78
C GLN A 37 5.39 33.36 -23.73
N SER A 38 5.47 32.11 -23.28
CA SER A 38 6.09 31.01 -24.00
C SER A 38 5.52 29.67 -23.55
N ALA A 39 5.40 28.72 -24.47
CA ALA A 39 4.95 27.38 -24.16
C ALA A 39 6.02 26.60 -23.37
N ILE A 40 5.56 25.71 -22.49
CA ILE A 40 6.43 24.75 -21.80
C ILE A 40 7.13 23.87 -22.83
N LYS A 41 8.46 23.79 -22.75
CA LYS A 41 9.26 22.96 -23.67
C LYS A 41 9.22 21.47 -23.31
N ARG A 42 9.18 21.17 -22.01
CA ARG A 42 9.13 19.82 -21.43
C ARG A 42 8.37 19.84 -20.12
N SER A 43 7.62 18.78 -19.86
CA SER A 43 6.75 18.61 -18.70
C SER A 43 6.90 17.19 -18.15
N LEU A 44 7.09 17.07 -16.84
CA LEU A 44 7.23 15.78 -16.15
C LEU A 44 6.21 15.69 -15.02
N LEU A 45 5.64 14.51 -14.82
CA LEU A 45 4.82 14.20 -13.66
C LEU A 45 5.54 13.18 -12.76
N VAL A 46 5.74 13.54 -11.51
CA VAL A 46 6.42 12.71 -10.51
C VAL A 46 5.46 12.47 -9.35
N GLY A 47 5.26 11.21 -8.97
CA GLY A 47 4.37 10.89 -7.85
C GLY A 47 4.71 9.56 -7.17
N CYS A 48 4.48 9.51 -5.85
CA CYS A 48 4.66 8.33 -5.00
C CYS A 48 3.34 7.95 -4.30
N SER A 49 3.10 6.68 -3.96
CA SER A 49 1.87 6.21 -3.29
C SER A 49 0.60 6.54 -4.09
N ASN A 50 -0.38 7.24 -3.50
CA ASN A 50 -1.52 7.77 -4.24
C ASN A 50 -1.10 8.72 -5.37
N GLY A 51 0.00 9.46 -5.21
CA GLY A 51 0.59 10.25 -6.30
C GLY A 51 1.12 9.37 -7.43
N GLY A 52 1.67 8.20 -7.11
CA GLY A 52 2.08 7.20 -8.11
C GLY A 52 0.87 6.64 -8.86
N ARG A 53 -0.23 6.32 -8.15
CA ARG A 53 -1.53 5.98 -8.76
C ARG A 53 -1.99 7.09 -9.70
N SER A 54 -2.06 8.32 -9.21
CA SER A 54 -2.46 9.48 -10.02
C SER A 54 -1.57 9.67 -11.24
N THR A 55 -0.26 9.44 -11.12
CA THR A 55 0.70 9.52 -12.23
C THR A 55 0.41 8.46 -13.29
N MET A 56 0.16 7.20 -12.88
CA MET A 56 -0.24 6.13 -13.80
C MET A 56 -1.59 6.41 -14.48
N ILE A 57 -2.59 6.86 -13.71
CA ILE A 57 -3.91 7.22 -14.25
C ILE A 57 -3.78 8.35 -15.26
N HIS A 58 -2.91 9.32 -15.01
CA HIS A 58 -2.67 10.43 -15.92
C HIS A 58 -1.97 9.96 -17.21
N ALA A 59 -0.97 9.08 -17.11
CA ALA A 59 -0.33 8.47 -18.28
C ALA A 59 -1.32 7.65 -19.13
N GLN A 60 -2.31 7.00 -18.51
CA GLN A 60 -3.32 6.20 -19.19
C GLN A 60 -4.43 7.03 -19.85
N ARG A 61 -4.91 8.07 -19.17
CA ARG A 61 -6.10 8.84 -19.59
C ARG A 61 -5.77 10.15 -20.31
N TYR A 62 -4.62 10.74 -19.99
CA TYR A 62 -4.17 12.03 -20.49
C TYR A 62 -2.72 11.94 -20.98
N PRO A 63 -2.44 11.06 -21.97
CA PRO A 63 -1.07 10.76 -22.39
C PRO A 63 -0.32 11.95 -23.02
N ASP A 64 -1.05 12.98 -23.47
CA ASP A 64 -0.46 14.18 -24.07
C ASP A 64 -0.16 15.29 -23.05
N ASP A 65 -0.47 15.08 -21.77
CA ASP A 65 -0.27 16.10 -20.74
C ASP A 65 1.17 16.17 -20.20
N PHE A 66 1.97 15.11 -20.35
CA PHE A 66 3.37 15.13 -19.92
C PHE A 66 4.28 14.41 -20.90
N ASP A 67 5.53 14.86 -20.98
CA ASP A 67 6.58 14.24 -21.81
C ASP A 67 7.23 13.04 -21.10
N GLY A 68 7.07 12.93 -19.79
CA GLY A 68 7.62 11.83 -18.99
C GLY A 68 6.95 11.69 -17.62
N TYR A 69 7.02 10.48 -17.08
CA TYR A 69 6.36 10.08 -15.84
C TYR A 69 7.35 9.35 -14.94
N VAL A 70 7.43 9.73 -13.67
CA VAL A 70 8.19 9.03 -12.62
C VAL A 70 7.19 8.50 -11.60
N VAL A 71 7.06 7.17 -11.54
CA VAL A 71 6.02 6.48 -10.77
C VAL A 71 6.68 5.72 -9.61
N GLY A 72 6.53 6.21 -8.39
CA GLY A 72 6.99 5.55 -7.17
C GLY A 72 5.84 4.85 -6.43
N ALA A 73 6.11 3.67 -5.87
CA ALA A 73 5.20 2.88 -5.02
C ALA A 73 3.70 3.07 -5.35
N PRO A 74 3.26 2.86 -6.60
CA PRO A 74 1.95 3.31 -7.02
C PRO A 74 0.86 2.48 -6.35
N ALA A 75 -0.12 3.15 -5.77
CA ALA A 75 -1.33 2.50 -5.26
C ALA A 75 -2.31 2.19 -6.43
N TYR A 76 -1.82 1.48 -7.44
CA TYR A 76 -2.41 1.38 -8.78
C TYR A 76 -3.73 0.60 -8.81
N ALA A 77 -3.87 -0.42 -7.97
CA ALA A 77 -5.09 -1.22 -7.82
C ALA A 77 -5.91 -0.70 -6.64
N TRP A 78 -6.17 0.60 -6.58
CA TRP A 78 -6.72 1.28 -5.39
C TRP A 78 -7.92 0.55 -4.72
N PRO A 79 -8.92 0.04 -5.47
CA PRO A 79 -10.01 -0.73 -4.86
C PRO A 79 -9.55 -2.09 -4.30
N GLY A 80 -8.67 -2.82 -5.01
CA GLY A 80 -8.11 -4.09 -4.54
C GLY A 80 -7.15 -3.92 -3.37
N MET A 81 -6.34 -2.86 -3.37
CA MET A 81 -5.38 -2.55 -2.32
C MET A 81 -6.09 -2.22 -1.00
N LEU A 82 -7.03 -1.26 -1.02
CA LEU A 82 -7.75 -0.91 0.21
C LEU A 82 -8.77 -1.98 0.63
N GLY A 83 -9.34 -2.74 -0.31
CA GLY A 83 -10.31 -3.78 -0.02
C GLY A 83 -9.68 -5.07 0.48
N LEU A 84 -8.73 -5.64 -0.27
CA LEU A 84 -8.21 -6.99 -0.03
C LEU A 84 -6.88 -6.98 0.72
N ASP A 85 -5.96 -6.07 0.40
CA ASP A 85 -4.65 -6.00 1.06
C ASP A 85 -4.75 -5.44 2.50
N PHE A 86 -5.48 -4.34 2.70
CA PHE A 86 -5.76 -3.86 4.06
C PHE A 86 -6.58 -4.88 4.87
N HIS A 87 -7.51 -5.60 4.24
CA HIS A 87 -8.23 -6.68 4.90
C HIS A 87 -7.28 -7.83 5.30
N HIS A 88 -6.39 -8.26 4.41
CA HIS A 88 -5.37 -9.27 4.69
C HIS A 88 -4.49 -8.85 5.88
N SER A 89 -4.03 -7.61 5.90
CA SER A 89 -3.27 -7.05 7.03
C SER A 89 -4.08 -7.06 8.33
N ASN A 90 -5.36 -6.67 8.27
CA ASN A 90 -6.24 -6.68 9.43
C ASN A 90 -6.50 -8.11 9.95
N LEU A 91 -6.63 -9.08 9.04
CA LEU A 91 -6.76 -10.48 9.42
C LEU A 91 -5.52 -10.98 10.15
N ALA A 92 -4.32 -10.63 9.69
CA ALA A 92 -3.07 -11.00 10.36
C ALA A 92 -2.99 -10.44 11.78
N TRP A 93 -3.17 -9.13 11.93
CA TRP A 93 -2.79 -8.44 13.16
C TRP A 93 -3.92 -8.28 14.18
N PHE A 94 -5.18 -8.26 13.73
CA PHE A 94 -6.32 -7.85 14.56
C PHE A 94 -7.44 -8.89 14.66
N SER A 95 -7.43 -9.98 13.88
CA SER A 95 -8.53 -10.96 13.93
C SER A 95 -8.57 -11.81 15.21
N LYS A 96 -7.44 -11.94 15.93
CA LYS A 96 -7.30 -12.75 17.13
C LYS A 96 -6.56 -11.96 18.22
N ALA A 97 -7.06 -12.05 19.46
CA ALA A 97 -6.37 -11.47 20.62
C ALA A 97 -4.94 -12.01 20.75
N GLY A 98 -4.00 -11.15 21.11
CA GLY A 98 -2.58 -11.50 21.25
C GLY A 98 -1.77 -11.59 19.95
N SER A 99 -2.38 -11.33 18.78
CA SER A 99 -1.69 -11.36 17.47
C SER A 99 -0.88 -10.11 17.16
N TRP A 100 -1.22 -8.99 17.80
CA TRP A 100 -0.53 -7.71 17.62
C TRP A 100 0.91 -7.77 18.14
N LEU A 101 1.83 -7.13 17.44
CA LEU A 101 3.24 -6.99 17.84
C LEU A 101 3.48 -5.60 18.41
N SER A 102 4.13 -5.53 19.57
CA SER A 102 4.67 -4.27 20.10
C SER A 102 5.75 -3.71 19.18
N PRO A 103 6.03 -2.39 19.24
CA PRO A 103 7.15 -1.81 18.49
C PRO A 103 8.49 -2.53 18.75
N ALA A 104 8.73 -2.98 19.99
CA ALA A 104 9.92 -3.75 20.34
C ALA A 104 9.96 -5.12 19.64
N LYS A 105 8.83 -5.83 19.56
CA LYS A 105 8.71 -7.10 18.83
C LYS A 105 8.77 -6.93 17.30
N VAL A 106 8.29 -5.81 16.76
CA VAL A 106 8.50 -5.46 15.35
C VAL A 106 9.98 -5.24 15.08
N LYS A 107 10.69 -4.53 15.96
CA LYS A 107 12.15 -4.37 15.84
C LYS A 107 12.87 -5.73 15.92
N LEU A 108 12.49 -6.59 16.87
CA LEU A 108 13.04 -7.96 16.97
C LEU A 108 12.87 -8.73 15.64
N LEU A 109 11.68 -8.65 15.04
CA LEU A 109 11.41 -9.27 13.73
C LEU A 109 12.32 -8.69 12.65
N SER A 110 12.42 -7.36 12.57
CA SER A 110 13.26 -6.63 11.60
C SER A 110 14.73 -7.03 11.71
N ASP A 111 15.27 -7.01 12.92
CA ASP A 111 16.66 -7.37 13.18
C ASP A 111 16.95 -8.84 12.81
N ALA A 112 16.00 -9.75 13.09
CA ALA A 112 16.15 -11.17 12.78
C ALA A 112 16.06 -11.46 11.27
N VAL A 113 15.20 -10.74 10.55
CA VAL A 113 15.11 -10.81 9.09
C VAL A 113 16.40 -10.29 8.45
N LEU A 114 16.90 -9.13 8.88
CA LEU A 114 18.18 -8.59 8.43
C LEU A 114 19.32 -9.57 8.70
N ALA A 115 19.44 -10.08 9.93
CA ALA A 115 20.49 -11.03 10.30
C ALA A 115 20.47 -12.31 9.46
N ALA A 116 19.29 -12.74 8.99
CA ALA A 116 19.14 -13.91 8.14
C ALA A 116 19.43 -13.64 6.67
N CYS A 117 19.27 -12.39 6.19
CA CYS A 117 19.12 -12.13 4.76
C CYS A 117 19.97 -11.00 4.17
N ASP A 118 20.57 -10.14 4.98
CA ASP A 118 21.45 -9.02 4.54
C ASP A 118 22.55 -9.52 3.60
N ALA A 119 23.38 -10.46 4.07
CA ALA A 119 24.52 -10.98 3.30
C ALA A 119 24.17 -11.86 2.07
N ASN A 120 22.89 -12.03 1.71
CA ASN A 120 22.48 -12.89 0.60
C ASN A 120 22.91 -12.36 -0.78
N ASP A 121 23.12 -11.05 -0.91
CA ASP A 121 23.65 -10.42 -2.13
C ASP A 121 25.20 -10.35 -2.15
N GLY A 122 25.85 -10.82 -1.08
CA GLY A 122 27.30 -10.81 -0.92
C GLY A 122 27.85 -9.58 -0.16
N LEU A 123 26.99 -8.68 0.32
CA LEU A 123 27.35 -7.52 1.12
C LEU A 123 26.60 -7.52 2.45
N ALA A 124 27.28 -7.18 3.54
CA ALA A 124 26.65 -7.00 4.85
C ALA A 124 26.61 -5.50 5.17
N ASP A 125 25.58 -4.80 4.68
CA ASP A 125 25.41 -3.35 4.79
C ASP A 125 24.07 -2.94 5.42
N ALA A 126 23.39 -3.90 6.06
CA ALA A 126 22.05 -3.76 6.64
C ALA A 126 20.98 -3.42 5.59
N VAL A 127 21.13 -3.94 4.37
CA VAL A 127 20.16 -3.81 3.28
C VAL A 127 19.87 -5.20 2.71
N ILE A 128 18.59 -5.52 2.54
CA ILE A 128 18.19 -6.69 1.77
C ILE A 128 17.89 -6.23 0.35
N ASP A 129 18.84 -6.43 -0.58
CA ASP A 129 18.70 -5.98 -1.98
C ASP A 129 17.52 -6.65 -2.71
N ASP A 130 17.33 -7.95 -2.49
CA ASP A 130 16.19 -8.70 -3.03
C ASP A 130 15.45 -9.50 -1.95
N PRO A 131 14.40 -8.93 -1.31
CA PRO A 131 13.67 -9.60 -0.24
C PRO A 131 12.93 -10.87 -0.69
N ARG A 132 12.76 -11.10 -2.00
CA ARG A 132 12.17 -12.35 -2.52
C ARG A 132 13.11 -13.55 -2.38
N LYS A 133 14.41 -13.29 -2.20
CA LYS A 133 15.44 -14.32 -1.96
C LYS A 133 15.65 -14.57 -0.47
N CYS A 134 15.05 -13.78 0.41
CA CYS A 134 15.16 -13.96 1.85
C CYS A 134 14.39 -15.21 2.30
N SER A 135 15.10 -16.18 2.89
CA SER A 135 14.48 -17.34 3.53
C SER A 135 14.64 -17.22 5.04
N PHE A 136 13.58 -16.74 5.69
CA PHE A 136 13.52 -16.55 7.13
C PHE A 136 12.34 -17.33 7.73
N ASP A 137 12.61 -18.18 8.73
CA ASP A 137 11.55 -18.84 9.51
C ASP A 137 11.31 -18.07 10.83
N VAL A 138 10.17 -17.38 10.90
CA VAL A 138 9.76 -16.62 12.09
C VAL A 138 9.62 -17.49 13.35
N ARG A 139 9.46 -18.81 13.22
CA ARG A 139 9.41 -19.72 14.39
C ARG A 139 10.70 -19.75 15.18
N THR A 140 11.82 -19.33 14.59
CA THR A 140 13.09 -19.14 15.30
C THR A 140 12.98 -18.13 16.45
N LEU A 141 12.02 -17.20 16.39
CA LEU A 141 11.74 -16.21 17.44
C LEU A 141 10.77 -16.69 18.52
N GLN A 142 10.32 -17.95 18.50
CA GLN A 142 9.30 -18.41 19.43
C GLN A 142 9.72 -18.31 20.91
N CYS A 143 8.82 -17.77 21.75
CA CYS A 143 9.01 -17.76 23.19
C CYS A 143 9.13 -19.18 23.76
N ARG A 144 10.21 -19.43 24.52
CA ARG A 144 10.43 -20.69 25.26
C ARG A 144 9.90 -20.66 26.69
N GLY A 145 9.54 -19.48 27.19
CA GLY A 145 9.05 -19.25 28.53
C GLY A 145 7.98 -18.15 28.51
N ALA A 146 7.99 -17.30 29.54
CA ALA A 146 7.11 -16.14 29.59
C ALA A 146 7.30 -15.22 28.37
N ASP A 147 6.22 -14.53 27.99
CA ASP A 147 6.26 -13.54 26.93
C ASP A 147 7.18 -12.36 27.31
N SER A 148 7.94 -11.86 26.34
CA SER A 148 8.81 -10.69 26.47
C SER A 148 9.05 -10.05 25.11
N ASP A 149 9.70 -8.89 25.10
CA ASP A 149 10.11 -8.20 23.87
C ASP A 149 11.22 -8.92 23.08
N SER A 150 11.78 -10.01 23.61
CA SER A 150 12.87 -10.78 22.99
C SER A 150 12.39 -12.04 22.25
N CYS A 151 11.09 -12.28 22.17
CA CYS A 151 10.52 -13.43 21.48
C CYS A 151 9.11 -13.14 20.95
N LEU A 152 8.54 -14.05 20.17
CA LEU A 152 7.17 -14.00 19.66
C LEU A 152 6.34 -15.17 20.23
N THR A 153 5.11 -14.87 20.64
CA THR A 153 4.15 -15.89 21.05
C THR A 153 3.59 -16.64 19.83
N LEU A 154 2.95 -17.80 20.05
CA LEU A 154 2.35 -18.56 18.94
C LEU A 154 1.31 -17.75 18.13
N PRO A 155 0.41 -16.95 18.75
CA PRO A 155 -0.45 -16.05 18.00
C PRO A 155 0.30 -15.02 17.14
N GLN A 156 1.39 -14.44 17.66
CA GLN A 156 2.21 -13.47 16.93
C GLN A 156 2.95 -14.13 15.76
N ILE A 157 3.50 -15.34 15.95
CA ILE A 157 4.09 -16.13 14.86
C ILE A 157 3.07 -16.40 13.76
N ALA A 158 1.87 -16.85 14.14
CA ALA A 158 0.80 -17.12 13.17
C ALA A 158 0.37 -15.85 12.42
N ALA A 159 0.39 -14.68 13.09
CA ALA A 159 0.11 -13.39 12.48
C ALA A 159 1.15 -13.00 11.43
N VAL A 160 2.45 -13.10 11.76
CA VAL A 160 3.55 -12.83 10.82
C VAL A 160 3.44 -13.78 9.62
N GLN A 161 3.19 -15.08 9.86
CA GLN A 161 3.04 -16.06 8.78
C GLN A 161 1.85 -15.75 7.87
N LEU A 162 0.71 -15.33 8.43
CA LEU A 162 -0.44 -14.92 7.63
C LEU A 162 -0.12 -13.68 6.79
N TYR A 163 0.52 -12.67 7.40
CA TYR A 163 0.94 -11.45 6.72
C TYR A 163 1.92 -11.72 5.56
N SER A 164 2.86 -12.65 5.77
CA SER A 164 3.87 -13.05 4.78
C SER A 164 3.43 -14.22 3.88
N SER A 165 2.13 -14.50 3.78
CA SER A 165 1.58 -15.53 2.90
C SER A 165 0.43 -14.97 2.05
N ASP A 166 0.21 -15.52 0.87
CA ASP A 166 -0.88 -15.09 0.00
C ASP A 166 -2.23 -15.31 0.71
N LEU A 167 -3.08 -14.29 0.72
CA LEU A 167 -4.46 -14.45 1.13
C LEU A 167 -5.22 -15.15 -0.01
N LYS A 168 -5.87 -16.27 0.31
CA LYS A 168 -6.62 -17.08 -0.65
C LYS A 168 -8.11 -17.10 -0.35
N ASN A 169 -8.93 -17.17 -1.39
CA ASN A 169 -10.38 -17.39 -1.25
C ASN A 169 -10.70 -18.89 -1.01
N SER A 170 -11.99 -19.22 -0.86
CA SER A 170 -12.46 -20.60 -0.67
C SER A 170 -12.21 -21.54 -1.86
N TYR A 171 -11.93 -20.99 -3.04
CA TYR A 171 -11.60 -21.75 -4.26
C TYR A 171 -10.09 -21.98 -4.41
N GLY A 172 -9.27 -21.36 -3.55
CA GLY A 172 -7.81 -21.47 -3.57
C GLY A 172 -7.09 -20.38 -4.37
N ASP A 173 -7.82 -19.41 -4.94
CA ASP A 173 -7.23 -18.31 -5.72
C ASP A 173 -6.64 -17.25 -4.78
N THR A 174 -5.47 -16.71 -5.14
CA THR A 174 -4.86 -15.56 -4.44
C THR A 174 -5.71 -14.31 -4.67
N VAL A 175 -6.24 -13.74 -3.59
CA VAL A 175 -7.00 -12.48 -3.59
C VAL A 175 -6.15 -11.29 -3.12
N SER A 176 -5.12 -11.53 -2.32
CA SER A 176 -4.09 -10.55 -2.00
C SER A 176 -2.74 -11.25 -1.95
N PRO A 177 -1.70 -10.74 -2.64
CA PRO A 177 -0.36 -11.30 -2.51
C PRO A 177 0.18 -11.08 -1.09
N HIS A 178 1.12 -11.92 -0.69
CA HIS A 178 1.87 -11.75 0.56
C HIS A 178 2.64 -10.43 0.60
N TRP A 179 2.89 -9.95 1.82
CA TRP A 179 3.90 -8.94 2.08
C TRP A 179 5.26 -9.60 2.27
N LEU A 180 6.29 -8.98 1.71
CA LEU A 180 7.67 -9.41 1.91
C LEU A 180 8.19 -8.87 3.24
N LEU A 181 8.86 -9.73 3.99
CA LEU A 181 9.74 -9.28 5.06
C LEU A 181 11.04 -8.81 4.40
N ASN A 182 11.44 -7.57 4.70
CA ASN A 182 12.52 -6.88 4.01
C ASN A 182 13.52 -6.22 4.97
N GLY A 183 13.41 -6.47 6.27
CA GLY A 183 14.34 -5.95 7.26
C GLY A 183 14.08 -4.49 7.65
N ASP A 184 13.04 -3.86 7.11
CA ASP A 184 12.58 -2.51 7.45
C ASP A 184 11.14 -2.54 8.02
N GLU A 185 10.82 -3.60 8.75
CA GLU A 185 9.49 -3.80 9.33
C GLU A 185 9.12 -2.68 10.31
N VAL A 186 10.09 -1.99 10.91
CA VAL A 186 9.82 -0.83 11.76
C VAL A 186 9.18 0.31 10.96
N ALA A 187 9.75 0.71 9.82
CA ALA A 187 9.15 1.76 8.99
C ALA A 187 7.88 1.27 8.26
N GLY A 188 7.84 -0.01 7.90
CA GLY A 188 6.68 -0.63 7.25
C GLY A 188 5.52 -0.90 8.21
N LEU A 189 5.67 -1.90 9.08
CA LEU A 189 4.61 -2.40 9.94
C LEU A 189 4.19 -1.40 11.01
N THR A 190 5.12 -0.79 11.75
CA THR A 190 4.75 0.11 12.87
C THR A 190 3.99 1.33 12.36
N VAL A 191 4.42 1.92 11.24
CA VAL A 191 3.81 3.14 10.70
C VAL A 191 2.49 2.85 9.96
N TRP A 192 2.45 1.80 9.13
CA TRP A 192 1.34 1.62 8.18
C TRP A 192 0.31 0.57 8.58
N LYS A 193 0.66 -0.36 9.48
CA LYS A 193 -0.18 -1.53 9.78
C LYS A 193 -0.57 -1.66 11.26
N LEU A 194 0.40 -1.54 12.16
CA LEU A 194 0.26 -1.90 13.57
C LEU A 194 0.12 -0.73 14.54
N GLY A 195 0.58 0.47 14.18
CA GLY A 195 0.65 1.60 15.12
C GLY A 195 1.62 1.39 16.28
N ALA A 196 1.75 2.41 17.14
CA ALA A 196 2.63 2.37 18.31
C ALA A 196 1.99 1.74 19.56
N ASN A 197 0.66 1.70 19.61
CA ASN A 197 -0.11 1.28 20.79
C ASN A 197 -0.93 0.03 20.45
N PRO A 198 -1.23 -0.83 21.45
CA PRO A 198 -2.10 -1.97 21.20
C PRO A 198 -3.49 -1.52 20.74
N PRO A 199 -4.14 -2.31 19.86
CA PRO A 199 -5.50 -2.04 19.41
C PRO A 199 -6.48 -2.07 20.59
N PRO A 200 -7.51 -1.19 20.61
CA PRO A 200 -8.59 -1.30 21.57
C PRO A 200 -9.33 -2.63 21.36
N ILE A 201 -9.82 -3.23 22.43
CA ILE A 201 -10.57 -4.49 22.36
C ILE A 201 -12.08 -4.16 22.38
N ALA A 202 -12.80 -4.62 21.36
CA ALA A 202 -14.24 -4.48 21.27
C ALA A 202 -14.97 -5.32 22.34
N ALA A 203 -16.25 -5.02 22.56
CA ALA A 203 -17.10 -5.74 23.52
C ALA A 203 -17.20 -7.26 23.23
N ASN A 204 -16.94 -7.69 21.99
CA ASN A 204 -16.89 -9.10 21.59
C ASN A 204 -15.52 -9.78 21.86
N GLY A 205 -14.59 -9.08 22.52
CA GLY A 205 -13.25 -9.59 22.85
C GLY A 205 -12.25 -9.58 21.70
N ARG A 206 -12.59 -9.00 20.53
CA ARG A 206 -11.68 -8.91 19.37
C ARG A 206 -10.99 -7.53 19.32
N PRO A 207 -9.72 -7.48 18.91
CA PRO A 207 -9.06 -6.22 18.60
C PRO A 207 -9.76 -5.43 17.48
N GLU A 208 -9.90 -4.13 17.67
CA GLU A 208 -10.33 -3.17 16.65
C GLU A 208 -9.12 -2.65 15.86
N PRO A 209 -9.18 -2.57 14.52
CA PRO A 209 -8.09 -2.03 13.72
C PRO A 209 -7.78 -0.56 14.08
N LEU A 210 -6.49 -0.22 14.22
CA LEU A 210 -6.03 1.14 14.60
C LEU A 210 -6.13 2.16 13.47
N VAL A 211 -6.10 1.72 12.21
CA VAL A 211 -6.45 2.57 11.08
C VAL A 211 -7.97 2.53 10.97
N PRO A 212 -8.68 3.66 10.85
CA PRO A 212 -10.11 3.67 10.51
C PRO A 212 -10.28 3.21 9.05
N THR A 213 -10.00 1.93 8.82
CA THR A 213 -10.31 1.20 7.62
C THR A 213 -11.48 0.29 7.97
N ILE A 214 -12.61 0.55 7.30
CA ILE A 214 -13.72 -0.40 7.09
C ILE A 214 -14.54 -0.77 8.36
N ALA A 215 -14.07 -0.50 9.58
CA ALA A 215 -14.74 -0.98 10.81
C ALA A 215 -15.80 -0.03 11.40
N SER A 216 -15.80 1.27 11.06
CA SER A 216 -16.92 2.15 11.42
C SER A 216 -18.05 2.00 10.39
N PRO A 217 -19.34 1.87 10.76
CA PRO A 217 -20.43 1.67 9.81
C PRO A 217 -20.49 2.76 8.72
N ASN A 218 -20.22 4.01 9.10
CA ASN A 218 -20.22 5.15 8.19
C ASN A 218 -19.01 5.13 7.25
N THR A 219 -17.85 4.74 7.78
CA THR A 219 -16.60 4.59 7.00
C THR A 219 -16.71 3.40 6.03
N ALA A 220 -17.30 2.28 6.45
CA ALA A 220 -17.54 1.11 5.62
C ALA A 220 -18.46 1.41 4.43
N GLN A 221 -19.55 2.15 4.64
CA GLN A 221 -20.45 2.57 3.56
C GLN A 221 -19.76 3.55 2.60
N ALA A 222 -19.04 4.54 3.13
CA ALA A 222 -18.28 5.50 2.33
C ALA A 222 -17.24 4.79 1.44
N PHE A 223 -16.56 3.79 1.99
CA PHE A 223 -15.61 2.97 1.26
C PHE A 223 -16.28 2.06 0.23
N SER A 224 -17.36 1.34 0.57
CA SER A 224 -18.08 0.47 -0.37
C SER A 224 -18.60 1.22 -1.59
N PHE A 225 -19.27 2.36 -1.39
CA PHE A 225 -19.76 3.20 -2.49
C PHE A 225 -18.59 3.77 -3.31
N PHE A 226 -17.57 4.29 -2.64
CA PHE A 226 -16.36 4.80 -3.28
C PHE A 226 -15.68 3.73 -4.15
N PHE A 227 -15.56 2.49 -3.67
CA PHE A 227 -14.95 1.39 -4.43
C PHE A 227 -15.76 0.99 -5.63
N GLU A 228 -17.06 0.75 -5.45
CA GLU A 228 -17.93 0.37 -6.55
C GLU A 228 -17.89 1.44 -7.65
N TYR A 229 -17.96 2.71 -7.25
CA TYR A 229 -17.91 3.81 -8.19
C TYR A 229 -16.56 3.93 -8.90
N MET A 230 -15.43 3.82 -8.17
CA MET A 230 -14.07 3.85 -8.74
C MET A 230 -13.82 2.73 -9.75
N THR A 231 -14.34 1.53 -9.48
CA THR A 231 -14.30 0.40 -10.42
C THR A 231 -15.14 0.71 -11.66
N ARG A 232 -16.38 1.20 -11.50
CA ARG A 232 -17.26 1.56 -12.62
C ARG A 232 -16.66 2.62 -13.54
N ILE A 233 -15.93 3.60 -12.99
CA ILE A 233 -15.28 4.64 -13.80
C ILE A 233 -13.91 4.22 -14.33
N GLY A 234 -13.48 2.96 -14.13
CA GLY A 234 -12.27 2.39 -14.71
C GLY A 234 -10.96 2.84 -14.04
N ILE A 235 -10.98 3.03 -12.71
CA ILE A 235 -9.80 3.44 -11.92
C ILE A 235 -9.26 2.25 -11.09
N GLY A 236 -9.92 1.09 -11.15
CA GLY A 236 -9.54 -0.14 -10.45
C GLY A 236 -8.85 -1.21 -11.30
N GLU A 237 -9.10 -1.25 -12.62
CA GLU A 237 -8.50 -2.24 -13.51
C GLU A 237 -7.29 -1.65 -14.23
N THR A 238 -6.11 -1.98 -13.72
CA THR A 238 -4.83 -1.80 -14.43
C THR A 238 -4.21 -3.14 -14.83
N SER A 239 -4.99 -4.23 -14.72
CA SER A 239 -4.61 -5.59 -15.15
C SER A 239 -4.24 -5.67 -16.63
N THR A 240 -4.74 -4.72 -17.44
CA THR A 240 -4.15 -4.37 -18.73
C THR A 240 -2.91 -3.52 -18.49
N TRP A 241 -1.79 -4.19 -18.19
CA TRP A 241 -0.48 -3.57 -18.32
C TRP A 241 -0.40 -2.83 -19.66
N ILE A 242 -0.16 -1.54 -19.54
CA ILE A 242 0.32 -0.69 -20.62
C ILE A 242 1.49 -1.45 -21.24
N ARG A 243 1.42 -1.72 -22.54
CA ARG A 243 2.63 -1.97 -23.32
C ARG A 243 3.53 -0.75 -23.14
N ILE A 244 4.48 -0.81 -22.21
CA ILE A 244 5.48 0.24 -21.94
C ILE A 244 6.22 0.63 -23.25
N SER A 245 6.16 -0.21 -24.29
CA SER A 245 6.63 0.11 -25.64
C SER A 245 6.03 1.38 -26.26
N THR A 246 4.88 1.87 -25.80
CA THR A 246 4.27 3.10 -26.34
C THR A 246 4.85 4.37 -25.69
N ILE A 247 5.37 4.29 -24.46
CA ILE A 247 5.96 5.44 -23.75
C ILE A 247 7.41 5.71 -24.23
N SER A 248 8.09 4.72 -24.80
CA SER A 248 9.50 4.83 -25.22
C SER A 248 9.76 5.60 -26.53
N ARG A 249 8.74 6.09 -27.26
CA ARG A 249 8.97 6.66 -28.62
C ARG A 249 9.22 8.18 -28.68
N ARG A 250 9.14 8.94 -27.58
CA ARG A 250 9.25 10.41 -27.63
C ARG A 250 10.51 11.01 -27.02
N LEU A 251 11.45 10.20 -26.50
CA LEU A 251 12.74 10.71 -25.98
C LEU A 251 13.88 10.68 -27.01
N THR A 252 13.63 10.26 -28.25
CA THR A 252 14.65 10.16 -29.32
C THR A 252 14.34 11.01 -30.55
N ALA A 253 13.62 12.13 -30.40
CA ALA A 253 13.39 13.09 -31.49
C ALA A 253 13.72 14.52 -31.04
#